data_AF-A0A060YK76-F1
#
_entry.id   AF-A0A060YK76-F1
#
_cell.length_a   1.000
_cell.length_b   1.000
_cell.length_c   1.000
_cell.angle_alpha   90.00
_cell.angle_beta   90.00
_cell.angle_gamma   90.00
#
_symmetry.space_group_name_H-M   'P 1'
#
loop_
_entity.id
_entity.type
_entity.pdbx_description
1 polymer ?
#
loop_
_entity_poly.entity_id
_entity_poly.type
_entity_poly.pdbx_seq_one_letter_code
_entity_poly.pdbx_strand_id
1 'polypeptide(L)'
;MTVFVHCVCCVFYPYSLHLLSTDKYNDFIDANRLEDSGNRLKSMKKLIHDLPDHYHHTLKFLVCHLKTVADHADKNKMEPRNLALVFGPTLVRTSEDNMTDMVTHMPDRYKIIETLILHHDWFFSDGEVDKDEKAPVDIKRDMQPVPNIDHLLSNIGRTGLPGSEASAEPVDQPLR
;
A
#
# COMPACT_ATOMS: atom_id res chain seq x y z
N MET A 1 12.88 -13.19 -7.00
CA MET A 1 11.81 -12.19 -6.77
C MET A 1 10.58 -12.80 -6.09
N THR A 2 10.00 -13.89 -6.61
CA THR A 2 8.75 -14.48 -6.11
C THR A 2 8.83 -15.01 -4.67
N VAL A 3 9.97 -15.58 -4.25
CA VAL A 3 10.09 -16.23 -2.93
C VAL A 3 10.07 -15.21 -1.78
N PHE A 4 10.63 -14.01 -1.97
CA PHE A 4 10.69 -12.98 -0.92
C PHE A 4 9.33 -12.28 -0.74
N VAL A 5 8.69 -11.91 -1.85
CA VAL A 5 7.33 -11.33 -1.84
C VAL A 5 6.31 -12.36 -1.34
N HIS A 6 6.43 -13.63 -1.74
CA HIS A 6 5.53 -14.68 -1.28
C HIS A 6 5.73 -15.00 0.21
N CYS A 7 6.97 -15.02 0.72
CA CYS A 7 7.19 -15.28 2.15
C CYS A 7 6.72 -14.10 3.03
N VAL A 8 6.98 -12.84 2.63
CA VAL A 8 6.53 -11.68 3.41
C VAL A 8 5.03 -11.44 3.27
N CYS A 9 4.44 -11.59 2.07
CA CYS A 9 2.98 -11.56 1.94
C CYS A 9 2.33 -12.71 2.72
N CYS A 10 2.77 -13.96 2.61
CA CYS A 10 2.12 -15.06 3.34
C CYS A 10 2.20 -14.93 4.86
N VAL A 11 3.27 -14.33 5.40
CA VAL A 11 3.41 -14.10 6.85
C VAL A 11 2.58 -12.91 7.32
N PHE A 12 2.48 -11.82 6.54
CA PHE A 12 1.80 -10.59 6.98
C PHE A 12 0.37 -10.40 6.45
N TYR A 13 -0.04 -11.12 5.40
CA TYR A 13 -1.40 -11.07 4.84
C TYR A 13 -2.49 -11.46 5.84
N PRO A 14 -2.36 -12.52 6.67
CA PRO A 14 -3.35 -12.81 7.71
C PRO A 14 -3.33 -11.81 8.87
N TYR A 15 -2.26 -11.03 9.02
CA TYR A 15 -2.15 -9.93 9.97
C TYR A 15 -2.29 -8.57 9.30
N SER A 16 -2.96 -8.50 8.12
CA SER A 16 -3.23 -7.28 7.36
C SER A 16 -3.50 -6.14 8.33
N LEU A 17 -2.44 -5.37 8.53
CA LEU A 17 -2.21 -4.73 9.79
C LEU A 17 -3.08 -3.49 9.78
N HIS A 18 -4.07 -3.46 10.67
CA HIS A 18 -4.91 -2.30 10.93
C HIS A 18 -4.08 -1.16 11.58
N LEU A 19 -2.82 -0.96 11.17
CA LEU A 19 -1.86 -0.02 11.77
C LEU A 19 -2.37 1.41 11.77
N LEU A 20 -3.19 1.72 10.78
CA LEU A 20 -3.85 3.00 10.67
C LEU A 20 -5.30 2.69 10.95
N SER A 21 -5.75 2.94 12.19
CA SER A 21 -7.17 3.16 12.44
C SER A 21 -7.68 4.09 11.34
N THR A 22 -8.87 3.83 10.80
CA THR A 22 -9.49 4.66 9.75
C THR A 22 -9.39 6.14 10.07
N ASP A 23 -9.41 6.48 11.36
CA ASP A 23 -9.30 7.84 11.90
C ASP A 23 -7.97 8.55 11.55
N LYS A 24 -6.84 7.85 11.54
CA LYS A 24 -5.52 8.44 11.25
C LYS A 24 -5.11 8.34 9.80
N TYR A 25 -5.78 7.49 9.03
CA TYR A 25 -5.44 7.27 7.63
C TYR A 25 -5.55 8.56 6.80
N ASN A 26 -6.65 9.29 6.94
CA ASN A 26 -6.87 10.55 6.22
C ASN A 26 -5.82 11.60 6.60
N ASP A 27 -5.42 11.67 7.87
CA ASP A 27 -4.36 12.58 8.32
C ASP A 27 -3.03 12.31 7.58
N PHE A 28 -2.68 11.03 7.36
CA PHE A 28 -1.47 10.66 6.61
C PHE A 28 -1.57 11.08 5.14
N ILE A 29 -2.74 10.92 4.52
CA ILE A 29 -2.98 11.35 3.14
C ILE A 29 -2.86 12.87 3.01
N ASP A 30 -3.49 13.61 3.92
CA ASP A 30 -3.47 15.07 3.92
C ASP A 30 -2.05 15.60 4.16
N ALA A 31 -1.31 15.01 5.10
CA ALA A 31 0.10 15.33 5.33
C ALA A 31 0.95 15.05 4.07
N ASN A 32 0.72 13.95 3.36
CA ASN A 32 1.45 13.60 2.14
C ASN A 32 1.18 14.56 0.96
N ARG A 33 0.05 15.25 0.99
CA ARG A 33 -0.37 16.21 -0.04
C ARG A 33 0.14 17.63 0.20
N LEU A 34 0.80 17.89 1.33
CA LEU A 34 1.46 19.18 1.57
C LEU A 34 2.50 19.49 0.50
N GLU A 35 2.47 20.72 -0.03
CA GLU A 35 3.35 21.17 -1.12
C GLU A 35 4.82 21.26 -0.67
N ASP A 36 5.04 21.85 0.51
CA ASP A 36 6.36 21.98 1.13
C ASP A 36 6.83 20.60 1.65
N SER A 37 7.97 20.14 1.13
CA SER A 37 8.51 18.81 1.46
C SER A 37 8.91 18.70 2.92
N GLY A 38 9.42 19.77 3.52
CA GLY A 38 9.82 19.79 4.92
C GLY A 38 8.61 19.62 5.85
N ASN A 39 7.57 20.40 5.61
CA ASN A 39 6.31 20.34 6.36
C ASN A 39 5.59 19.02 6.14
N ARG A 40 5.61 18.45 4.93
CA ARG A 40 5.11 17.09 4.65
C ARG A 40 5.77 16.07 5.57
N LEU A 41 7.09 15.99 5.55
CA LEU A 41 7.84 15.00 6.34
C LEU A 41 7.66 15.22 7.84
N LYS A 42 7.70 16.48 8.31
CA LYS A 42 7.47 16.82 9.74
C LYS A 42 6.07 16.43 10.20
N SER A 43 5.05 16.69 9.38
CA SER A 43 3.66 16.32 9.69
C SER A 43 3.50 14.81 9.74
N MET A 44 4.08 14.08 8.77
CA MET A 44 4.08 12.61 8.79
C MET A 44 4.83 12.05 10.01
N LYS A 45 5.98 12.62 10.39
CA LYS A 45 6.74 12.19 11.57
C LYS A 45 5.93 12.37 12.84
N LYS A 46 5.28 13.54 13.00
CA LYS A 46 4.37 13.78 14.11
C LYS A 46 3.26 12.73 14.18
N LEU A 47 2.61 12.44 13.05
CA LEU A 47 1.55 11.42 13.02
C LEU A 47 2.04 10.03 13.42
N ILE A 48 3.26 9.64 13.06
CA ILE A 48 3.87 8.36 13.45
C ILE A 48 4.13 8.31 14.95
N HIS A 49 4.69 9.38 15.53
CA HIS A 49 4.96 9.45 16.96
C HIS A 49 3.69 9.60 17.82
N ASP A 50 2.60 10.11 17.23
CA ASP A 50 1.28 10.19 17.87
C ASP A 50 0.51 8.86 17.84
N LEU A 51 1.04 7.81 17.18
CA LEU A 51 0.42 6.49 17.17
C LEU A 51 0.53 5.81 18.55
N PRO A 52 -0.47 5.02 18.96
CA PRO A 52 -0.35 4.11 20.09
C PRO A 52 0.91 3.22 19.99
N ASP A 53 1.57 2.95 21.12
CA ASP A 53 2.86 2.24 21.19
C ASP A 53 2.89 0.94 20.36
N HIS A 54 1.83 0.14 20.41
CA HIS A 54 1.77 -1.12 19.68
C HIS A 54 1.79 -0.90 18.16
N TYR A 55 1.08 0.11 17.65
CA TYR A 55 1.10 0.46 16.23
C TYR A 55 2.43 1.09 15.83
N HIS A 56 2.98 1.99 16.64
CA HIS A 56 4.29 2.60 16.40
C HIS A 56 5.40 1.53 16.29
N HIS A 57 5.51 0.63 17.27
CA HIS A 57 6.54 -0.42 17.25
C HIS A 57 6.39 -1.36 16.07
N THR A 58 5.16 -1.72 15.71
CA THR A 58 4.94 -2.63 14.59
C THR A 58 5.24 -1.97 13.25
N LEU A 59 4.85 -0.69 13.08
CA LEU A 59 5.23 0.10 11.90
C LEU A 59 6.76 0.23 11.80
N LYS A 60 7.44 0.56 12.90
CA LYS A 60 8.91 0.67 12.97
C LYS A 60 9.58 -0.64 12.56
N PHE A 61 9.15 -1.76 13.12
CA PHE A 61 9.71 -3.08 12.79
C PHE A 61 9.54 -3.41 11.31
N LEU A 62 8.34 -3.18 10.76
CA LEU A 62 8.07 -3.45 9.35
C LEU A 62 8.91 -2.56 8.43
N VAL A 63 8.90 -1.24 8.64
CA VAL A 63 9.63 -0.30 7.78
C VAL A 63 11.15 -0.56 7.89
N CYS A 64 11.66 -0.91 9.07
CA CYS A 64 13.05 -1.35 9.26
C CYS A 64 13.38 -2.59 8.41
N HIS A 65 12.48 -3.57 8.36
CA HIS A 65 12.65 -4.74 7.52
C HIS A 65 12.68 -4.35 6.03
N LEU A 66 11.71 -3.55 5.57
CA LEU A 66 11.65 -3.09 4.18
C LEU A 66 12.88 -2.27 3.77
N LYS A 67 13.39 -1.42 4.67
CA LYS A 67 14.66 -0.70 4.47
C LYS A 67 15.82 -1.67 4.28
N THR A 68 15.94 -2.68 5.15
CA THR A 68 16.99 -3.70 5.04
C THR A 68 16.93 -4.44 3.70
N VAL A 69 15.72 -4.71 3.19
CA VAL A 69 15.53 -5.32 1.86
C VAL A 69 15.99 -4.37 0.76
N ALA A 70 15.62 -3.09 0.85
CA ALA A 70 16.02 -2.05 -0.10
C ALA A 70 17.54 -1.81 -0.12
N ASP A 71 18.21 -1.90 1.03
CA ASP A 71 19.68 -1.76 1.13
C ASP A 71 20.44 -2.85 0.36
N HIS A 72 19.78 -3.98 0.04
CA HIS A 72 20.32 -5.08 -0.76
C HIS A 72 19.77 -5.12 -2.19
N ALA A 73 19.26 -3.99 -2.71
CA ALA A 73 18.63 -3.91 -4.03
C ALA A 73 19.58 -4.22 -5.19
N ASP A 74 20.89 -4.04 -5.02
CA ASP A 74 21.93 -4.45 -5.97
C ASP A 74 21.83 -5.95 -6.30
N LYS A 75 21.48 -6.78 -5.32
CA LYS A 75 21.35 -8.24 -5.42
C LYS A 75 19.91 -8.69 -5.66
N ASN A 76 18.96 -8.19 -4.87
CA ASN A 76 17.58 -8.69 -4.87
C ASN A 76 16.64 -7.95 -5.85
N LYS A 77 17.10 -6.81 -6.41
CA LYS A 77 16.37 -5.95 -7.35
C LYS A 77 15.09 -5.31 -6.79
N MET A 78 14.96 -5.24 -5.46
CA MET A 78 13.84 -4.63 -4.76
C MET A 78 14.22 -3.24 -4.26
N GLU A 79 14.12 -2.25 -5.15
CA GLU A 79 14.20 -0.84 -4.77
C GLU A 79 13.01 -0.43 -3.87
N PRO A 80 13.12 0.65 -3.06
CA PRO A 80 12.04 1.16 -2.22
C PRO A 80 10.69 1.28 -2.95
N ARG A 81 10.71 1.75 -4.21
CA ARG A 81 9.52 1.86 -5.06
C ARG A 81 8.83 0.52 -5.31
N ASN A 82 9.60 -0.54 -5.58
CA ASN A 82 9.05 -1.88 -5.85
C ASN A 82 8.41 -2.47 -4.58
N LEU A 83 9.02 -2.20 -3.42
CA LEU A 83 8.46 -2.57 -2.13
C LEU A 83 7.17 -1.78 -1.86
N ALA A 84 7.16 -0.47 -2.09
CA ALA A 84 5.97 0.36 -1.92
C ALA A 84 4.77 -0.10 -2.77
N LEU A 85 5.00 -0.55 -4.01
CA LEU A 85 3.93 -1.10 -4.86
C LEU A 85 3.31 -2.39 -4.29
N VAL A 86 4.12 -3.24 -3.66
CA VAL A 86 3.67 -4.51 -3.06
C VAL A 86 2.98 -4.28 -1.71
N PHE A 87 3.54 -3.40 -0.88
CA PHE A 87 3.08 -3.17 0.49
C PHE A 87 2.03 -2.07 0.63
N GLY A 88 1.96 -1.11 -0.30
CA GLY A 88 0.99 -0.01 -0.30
C GLY A 88 -0.48 -0.46 -0.20
N PRO A 89 -0.93 -1.47 -0.96
CA PRO A 89 -2.30 -1.98 -0.86
C PRO A 89 -2.57 -2.76 0.45
N THR A 90 -1.50 -3.26 1.10
CA THR A 90 -1.60 -4.16 2.27
C THR A 90 -1.54 -3.39 3.59
N LEU A 91 -0.77 -2.31 3.66
CA LEU A 91 -0.58 -1.51 4.87
C LEU A 91 -1.63 -0.43 5.09
N VAL A 92 -2.39 -0.15 4.05
CA VAL A 92 -3.43 0.85 4.08
C VAL A 92 -4.71 0.19 3.63
N ARG A 93 -5.65 -0.03 4.55
CA ARG A 93 -7.04 -0.34 4.20
C ARG A 93 -7.90 0.88 4.48
N THR A 94 -8.69 1.27 3.51
CA THR A 94 -9.86 2.14 3.74
C THR A 94 -11.00 1.28 4.23
N SER A 95 -11.91 1.85 5.01
CA SER A 95 -13.20 1.21 5.30
C SER A 95 -13.88 0.82 3.99
N GLU A 96 -14.49 -0.36 3.96
CA GLU A 96 -14.93 -1.08 2.75
C GLU A 96 -16.03 -0.36 1.95
N ASP A 97 -16.54 0.76 2.47
CA ASP A 97 -17.77 1.41 2.00
C ASP A 97 -17.57 2.57 1.02
N ASN A 98 -16.33 2.95 0.66
CA ASN A 98 -16.10 4.05 -0.28
C ASN A 98 -15.14 3.67 -1.43
N MET A 99 -15.68 3.05 -2.48
CA MET A 99 -14.93 2.62 -3.67
C MET A 99 -14.11 3.74 -4.32
N THR A 100 -14.55 5.00 -4.21
CA THR A 100 -13.85 6.16 -4.76
C THR A 100 -12.50 6.40 -4.07
N ASP A 101 -12.44 6.23 -2.75
CA ASP A 101 -11.23 6.48 -1.92
C ASP A 101 -10.15 5.41 -2.13
N MET A 102 -10.57 4.21 -2.56
CA MET A 102 -9.63 3.14 -2.93
C MET A 102 -8.80 3.50 -4.17
N VAL A 103 -9.39 4.26 -5.10
CA VAL A 103 -8.76 4.64 -6.37
C VAL A 103 -8.02 5.96 -6.25
N THR A 104 -8.63 6.97 -5.61
CA THR A 104 -8.08 8.34 -5.54
C THR A 104 -6.88 8.45 -4.60
N HIS A 105 -6.82 7.64 -3.55
CA HIS A 105 -5.69 7.67 -2.61
C HIS A 105 -4.59 6.64 -2.93
N MET A 106 -4.78 5.80 -3.94
CA MET A 106 -3.81 4.75 -4.28
C MET A 106 -2.40 5.31 -4.53
N PRO A 107 -2.21 6.42 -5.29
CA PRO A 107 -0.88 7.01 -5.48
C PRO A 107 -0.25 7.52 -4.18
N ASP A 108 -1.06 8.11 -3.31
CA ASP A 108 -0.63 8.60 -2.00
C ASP A 108 -0.13 7.45 -1.11
N ARG A 109 -0.82 6.30 -1.13
CA ARG A 109 -0.43 5.10 -0.37
C ARG A 109 0.97 4.63 -0.74
N TYR A 110 1.24 4.49 -2.04
CA TYR A 110 2.56 4.08 -2.51
C TYR A 110 3.63 5.08 -2.08
N LYS A 111 3.36 6.37 -2.27
CA LYS A 111 4.30 7.44 -1.94
C LYS A 111 4.62 7.45 -0.44
N ILE A 112 3.62 7.33 0.42
CA ILE A 112 3.82 7.26 1.89
C ILE A 112 4.76 6.11 2.25
N ILE A 113 4.51 4.90 1.76
CA ILE A 113 5.35 3.74 2.06
C ILE A 113 6.78 3.92 1.52
N GLU A 114 6.92 4.42 0.29
CA GLU A 114 8.24 4.70 -0.29
C GLU A 114 9.03 5.70 0.55
N THR A 115 8.40 6.82 0.94
CA THR A 115 9.00 7.87 1.78
C THR A 115 9.40 7.33 3.16
N LEU A 116 8.57 6.48 3.77
CA LEU A 116 8.90 5.83 5.05
C LEU A 116 10.14 4.94 4.95
N ILE A 117 10.28 4.18 3.87
CA ILE A 117 11.45 3.32 3.65
C ILE A 117 12.70 4.17 3.44
N LEU A 118 12.62 5.19 2.58
CA LEU A 118 13.75 6.07 2.24
C LEU A 118 14.27 6.87 3.43
N HIS A 119 13.39 7.27 4.35
CA HIS A 119 13.73 8.13 5.48
C HIS A 119 13.48 7.46 6.83
N HIS A 120 13.54 6.12 6.88
CA HIS A 120 13.31 5.32 8.08
C HIS A 120 14.02 5.87 9.33
N ASP A 121 15.33 6.12 9.23
CA ASP A 121 16.14 6.51 10.39
C ASP A 121 15.69 7.86 10.95
N TRP A 122 15.22 8.77 10.09
CA TRP A 122 14.73 10.08 10.50
C TRP A 122 13.32 10.00 11.08
N PHE A 123 12.44 9.16 10.54
CA PHE A 123 11.07 9.01 11.04
C PHE A 123 10.99 8.35 12.42
N PHE A 124 11.92 7.43 12.73
CA PHE A 124 11.90 6.65 13.97
C PHE A 124 13.03 6.99 14.95
N SER A 125 13.69 8.15 14.76
CA SER A 125 14.64 8.71 15.73
C SER A 125 13.91 9.33 16.91
N ASP A 126 14.45 9.20 18.12
CA ASP A 126 13.88 9.77 19.35
C ASP A 126 14.05 11.31 19.47
N GLY A 127 14.42 11.98 18.37
CA GLY A 127 14.62 13.43 18.33
C GLY A 127 13.30 14.20 18.40
N GLU A 128 13.25 15.25 19.24
CA GLU A 128 12.11 16.15 19.33
C GLU A 128 11.77 16.75 17.95
N VAL A 129 10.50 16.65 17.54
CA VAL A 129 9.95 17.13 16.26
C VAL A 129 10.15 18.65 16.05
N ASP A 130 10.56 19.37 17.11
CA ASP A 130 10.62 20.83 17.19
C ASP A 130 12.04 21.44 17.03
N LYS A 131 13.11 20.64 17.04
CA LYS A 131 14.48 21.19 17.08
C LYS A 131 15.19 21.09 15.74
N ASP A 132 15.06 22.10 14.87
CA ASP A 132 15.97 22.43 13.75
C ASP A 132 16.51 21.28 12.86
N GLU A 133 15.93 20.08 12.97
CA GLU A 133 16.36 18.90 12.24
C GLU A 133 15.84 19.11 10.82
N LYS A 134 16.76 19.45 9.91
CA LYS A 134 16.43 19.64 8.50
C LYS A 134 15.85 18.33 7.99
N ALA A 135 14.54 18.32 7.76
CA ALA A 135 13.86 17.20 7.14
C ALA A 135 14.63 16.81 5.87
N PRO A 136 14.84 15.51 5.60
CA PRO A 136 15.57 15.10 4.42
C PRO A 136 14.89 15.66 3.17
N VAL A 137 15.69 16.02 2.16
CA VAL A 137 15.12 16.52 0.91
C VAL A 137 14.41 15.35 0.25
N ASP A 138 13.09 15.41 0.21
CA ASP A 138 12.27 14.48 -0.55
C ASP A 138 12.56 14.73 -2.04
N ILE A 139 13.45 13.90 -2.61
CA ILE A 139 13.76 13.95 -4.04
C ILE A 139 12.48 13.47 -4.71
N LYS A 140 11.68 14.42 -5.22
CA LYS A 140 10.59 14.15 -6.15
C LYS A 140 11.17 13.43 -7.36
N ARG A 141 11.32 12.12 -7.28
CA ARG A 141 11.43 11.26 -8.45
C ARG A 141 10.03 11.27 -9.00
N ASP A 142 9.82 11.97 -10.12
CA ASP A 142 8.53 12.01 -10.78
C ASP A 142 7.94 10.61 -10.76
N MET A 143 6.79 10.44 -10.10
CA MET A 143 6.06 9.19 -10.09
C MET A 143 5.74 8.90 -11.55
N GLN A 144 6.58 8.08 -12.19
CA GLN A 144 6.25 7.49 -13.48
C GLN A 144 4.88 6.86 -13.31
N PRO A 145 3.91 7.16 -14.20
CA PRO A 145 2.54 6.71 -14.05
C PRO A 145 2.53 5.22 -13.72
N VAL A 146 1.74 4.83 -12.73
CA VAL A 146 1.46 3.41 -12.48
C VAL A 146 1.10 2.80 -13.85
N PRO A 147 1.72 1.67 -14.26
CA PRO A 147 1.44 1.08 -15.56
C PRO A 147 -0.07 0.94 -15.71
N ASN A 148 -0.65 1.47 -16.80
CA ASN A 148 -2.09 1.44 -16.98
C ASN A 148 -2.55 -0.04 -17.03
N ILE A 149 -3.31 -0.45 -16.01
CA ILE A 149 -3.79 -1.82 -15.82
C ILE A 149 -5.14 -2.04 -16.53
N ASP A 150 -5.70 -1.04 -17.20
CA ASP A 150 -6.98 -1.12 -17.93
C ASP A 150 -7.05 -2.35 -18.86
N HIS A 151 -5.93 -2.71 -19.48
CA HIS A 151 -5.83 -3.89 -20.34
C HIS A 151 -6.01 -5.23 -19.60
N LEU A 152 -5.69 -5.32 -18.30
CA LEU A 152 -5.85 -6.55 -17.50
C LEU A 152 -7.28 -6.75 -16.99
N LEU A 153 -8.08 -5.68 -16.88
CA LEU A 153 -9.49 -5.77 -16.48
C LEU A 153 -10.36 -6.43 -17.56
N SER A 154 -9.91 -6.43 -18.81
CA SER A 154 -10.64 -7.01 -19.96
C SER A 154 -10.85 -8.53 -19.87
N ASN A 155 -10.11 -9.23 -18.99
CA ASN A 155 -10.18 -10.69 -18.86
C ASN A 155 -11.05 -11.20 -17.70
N ILE A 156 -11.51 -10.32 -16.81
CA ILE A 156 -12.26 -10.72 -15.60
C ILE A 156 -13.69 -11.19 -15.93
N GLY A 157 -14.18 -10.91 -17.14
CA GLY A 157 -15.49 -11.37 -17.63
C GLY A 157 -15.49 -12.68 -18.44
N ARG A 158 -14.36 -13.37 -18.63
CA ARG A 158 -14.26 -14.48 -19.61
C ARG A 158 -13.97 -15.87 -19.04
N THR A 159 -13.97 -16.06 -17.72
CA THR A 159 -14.04 -17.42 -17.13
C THR A 159 -15.48 -17.92 -17.22
N GLY A 160 -15.75 -18.66 -18.29
CA GLY A 160 -17.05 -19.25 -18.59
C GLY A 160 -17.48 -20.34 -17.61
N LEU A 161 -18.80 -20.44 -17.42
CA LEU A 161 -19.46 -21.69 -17.11
C LEU A 161 -19.25 -22.67 -18.27
N PRO A 162 -18.83 -23.92 -18.04
CA PRO A 162 -18.81 -24.93 -19.09
C PRO A 162 -20.20 -25.58 -19.22
N GLY A 163 -20.76 -25.50 -20.43
CA GLY A 163 -21.63 -26.52 -21.01
C GLY A 163 -23.14 -26.39 -20.75
N SER A 164 -23.89 -25.94 -21.76
CA SER A 164 -24.63 -26.84 -22.66
C SER A 164 -25.56 -26.01 -23.56
N GLU A 165 -25.19 -25.85 -24.82
CA GLU A 165 -26.19 -25.70 -25.88
C GLU A 165 -26.76 -27.10 -26.17
N ALA A 166 -28.08 -27.26 -26.02
CA ALA A 166 -28.84 -28.28 -26.75
C ALA A 166 -30.33 -27.93 -26.69
N SER A 167 -30.81 -27.37 -27.80
CA SER A 167 -32.22 -27.27 -28.16
C SER A 167 -32.82 -28.67 -28.33
N ALA A 168 -33.97 -28.97 -27.72
CA ALA A 168 -34.87 -30.05 -28.15
C ALA A 168 -36.30 -29.81 -27.66
N GLU A 169 -37.25 -30.11 -28.54
CA GLU A 169 -38.69 -29.79 -28.58
C GLU A 169 -39.59 -30.32 -27.43
N PRO A 170 -40.82 -29.78 -27.28
CA PRO A 170 -41.81 -30.29 -26.32
C PRO A 170 -42.54 -31.51 -26.89
N VAL A 171 -42.48 -32.64 -26.18
CA VAL A 171 -43.35 -33.81 -26.42
C VAL A 171 -44.44 -33.79 -25.36
N ASP A 172 -45.65 -33.40 -25.77
CA ASP A 172 -46.86 -33.44 -24.96
C ASP A 172 -47.65 -34.72 -25.29
N GLN A 173 -47.84 -35.61 -24.31
CA GLN A 173 -48.87 -36.65 -24.31
C GLN A 173 -49.03 -37.31 -22.91
N PRO A 174 -50.17 -37.95 -22.61
CA PRO A 174 -51.17 -37.39 -21.70
C PRO A 174 -51.22 -38.16 -20.37
N LEU A 175 -51.60 -37.46 -19.29
CA LEU A 175 -52.04 -38.10 -18.06
C LEU A 175 -53.57 -38.09 -17.98
N ARG A 176 -54.08 -39.27 -17.64
CA ARG A 176 -55.49 -39.65 -17.45
C ARG A 176 -56.34 -38.64 -16.72
#